data_AF-S6TRL3-F1
#
_entry.id   AF-S6TRL3-F1
#
_cell.length_a   1.000
_cell.length_b   1.000
_cell.length_c   1.000
_cell.angle_alpha   90.00
_cell.angle_beta   90.00
_cell.angle_gamma   90.00
#
_symmetry.space_group_name_H-M   'P 1'
#
loop_
_entity.id
_entity.type
_entity.pdbx_description
1 polymer ?
#
loop_
_entity_poly.entity_id
_entity_poly.type
_entity_poly.pdbx_seq_one_letter_code
_entity_poly.pdbx_strand_id
1 'polypeptide(L)'
;MAGGVESMSRAPFVMGKADAAFSRNMKLEDTTIGWRFINPAMKALYGVDSMPETGDNVATDFKISRADQDAFALRSQQRTAVAQAAGFFEEEIVPVRVAHKKGETVVDKDEHPRGDTSLETLSKLKPVNGPDQTVTAGNASGVNDGAAALI
;
A
#
# COMPACT_ATOMS: atom_id res chain seq x y z
N MET A 1 -16.69 -17.85 11.75
CA MET A 1 -16.12 -16.49 11.79
C MET A 1 -14.77 -16.50 11.11
N ALA A 2 -14.59 -15.68 10.09
CA ALA A 2 -13.33 -15.45 9.40
C ALA A 2 -13.12 -13.93 9.25
N GLY A 3 -11.88 -13.46 9.25
CA GLY A 3 -11.58 -12.02 9.14
C GLY A 3 -10.09 -11.74 8.99
N GLY A 4 -9.76 -10.46 8.91
CA GLY A 4 -8.40 -9.96 8.78
C GLY A 4 -8.28 -8.53 9.33
N VAL A 5 -7.07 -8.16 9.72
CA VAL A 5 -6.72 -6.82 10.20
C VAL A 5 -5.28 -6.52 9.81
N GLU A 6 -5.01 -5.26 9.48
CA GLU A 6 -3.66 -4.74 9.35
C GLU A 6 -3.60 -3.31 9.89
N SER A 7 -2.50 -2.96 10.57
CA SER A 7 -2.22 -1.58 10.96
C SER A 7 -0.79 -1.21 10.54
N MET A 8 -0.65 -0.90 9.26
CA MET A 8 0.63 -0.55 8.66
C MET A 8 1.21 0.73 9.27
N SER A 9 0.37 1.71 9.65
CA SER A 9 0.82 2.95 10.31
C SER A 9 1.50 2.70 11.66
N ARG A 10 1.23 1.55 12.28
CA ARG A 10 1.74 1.16 13.61
C ARG A 10 2.69 -0.02 13.57
N ALA A 11 3.11 -0.44 12.37
CA ALA A 11 4.08 -1.50 12.20
C ALA A 11 5.40 -1.11 12.91
N PRO A 12 5.94 -1.97 13.79
CA PRO A 12 7.13 -1.64 14.57
C PRO A 12 8.41 -1.76 13.74
N PHE A 13 9.51 -1.23 14.26
CA PHE A 13 10.84 -1.68 13.83
C PHE A 13 11.19 -3.02 14.46
N VAL A 14 12.02 -3.79 13.78
CA VAL A 14 12.59 -5.05 14.28
C VAL A 14 14.11 -4.99 14.29
N MET A 15 14.72 -5.66 15.27
CA MET A 15 16.17 -5.73 15.43
C MET A 15 16.58 -7.18 15.66
N GLY A 16 17.53 -7.67 14.85
CA GLY A 16 18.13 -8.98 15.07
C GLY A 16 18.86 -9.02 16.42
N LYS A 17 18.91 -10.19 17.05
CA LYS A 17 19.75 -10.37 18.25
C LYS A 17 21.22 -10.28 17.86
N ALA A 18 22.06 -9.83 18.80
CA ALA A 18 23.50 -9.94 18.65
C ALA A 18 23.91 -11.40 18.45
N ASP A 19 24.80 -11.63 17.49
CA ASP A 19 25.40 -12.92 17.15
C ASP A 19 26.60 -13.26 18.04
N ALA A 20 27.21 -12.26 18.66
CA ALA A 20 28.31 -12.39 19.61
C ALA A 20 28.31 -11.26 20.66
N ALA A 21 29.01 -11.47 21.77
CA ALA A 21 29.24 -10.41 22.75
C ALA A 21 29.94 -9.21 22.10
N PHE A 22 29.48 -7.99 22.42
CA PHE A 22 30.00 -6.73 21.85
C PHE A 22 29.89 -6.62 20.32
N SER A 23 28.92 -7.30 19.69
CA SER A 23 28.65 -7.19 18.25
C SER A 23 28.35 -5.74 17.83
N ARG A 24 28.90 -5.33 16.68
CA ARG A 24 28.78 -3.97 16.12
C ARG A 24 27.81 -3.89 14.93
N ASN A 25 27.11 -4.99 14.63
CA ASN A 25 26.27 -5.13 13.44
C ASN A 25 24.77 -4.97 13.75
N MET A 26 24.43 -4.24 14.81
CA MET A 26 23.04 -4.01 15.17
C MET A 26 22.37 -3.09 14.13
N LYS A 27 21.24 -3.52 13.59
CA LYS A 27 20.45 -2.80 12.59
C LYS A 27 18.96 -2.89 12.93
N LEU A 28 18.25 -1.78 12.74
CA LEU A 28 16.79 -1.75 12.74
C LEU A 28 16.27 -1.89 11.31
N GLU A 29 15.21 -2.66 11.14
CA GLU A 29 14.50 -2.83 9.87
C GLU A 29 13.02 -2.50 10.08
N ASP A 30 12.44 -1.75 9.14
CA ASP A 30 11.03 -1.38 9.16
C ASP A 30 10.15 -2.58 8.78
N THR A 31 8.99 -2.72 9.43
CA THR A 31 8.01 -3.78 9.11
C THR A 31 6.77 -3.25 8.41
N THR A 32 6.67 -1.93 8.18
CA THR A 32 5.56 -1.29 7.48
C THR A 32 5.24 -1.98 6.16
N ILE A 33 6.25 -2.19 5.31
CA ILE A 33 6.10 -2.98 4.08
C ILE A 33 7.46 -3.46 3.57
N GLY A 34 7.46 -4.58 2.83
CA GLY A 34 8.61 -5.03 2.05
C GLY A 34 9.53 -6.04 2.75
N TRP A 35 10.66 -6.30 2.10
CA TRP A 35 11.64 -7.29 2.54
C TRP A 35 12.47 -6.79 3.73
N ARG A 36 12.67 -7.65 4.72
CA ARG A 36 13.53 -7.45 5.89
C ARG A 36 14.14 -8.77 6.30
N PHE A 37 15.29 -8.76 6.98
CA PHE A 37 16.07 -9.96 7.32
C PHE A 37 16.27 -10.88 6.10
N ILE A 38 16.65 -10.28 4.97
CA ILE A 38 16.75 -10.97 3.68
C ILE A 38 17.74 -12.14 3.77
N ASN A 39 17.25 -13.34 3.42
CA ASN A 39 18.09 -14.52 3.29
C ASN A 39 18.90 -14.43 1.97
N PRO A 40 20.25 -14.53 2.01
CA PRO A 40 21.08 -14.50 0.80
C PRO A 40 20.71 -15.57 -0.22
N ALA A 41 20.31 -16.77 0.22
CA ALA A 41 19.88 -17.85 -0.66
C ALA A 41 18.57 -17.54 -1.38
N MET A 42 17.63 -16.86 -0.71
CA MET A 42 16.39 -16.38 -1.34
C MET A 42 16.71 -15.39 -2.46
N LYS A 43 17.55 -14.39 -2.16
CA LYS A 43 17.96 -13.39 -3.15
C LYS A 43 18.66 -14.02 -4.36
N ALA A 44 19.51 -15.02 -4.14
CA ALA A 44 20.24 -15.67 -5.21
C ALA A 44 19.35 -16.55 -6.12
N LEU A 45 18.35 -17.22 -5.56
CA LEU A 45 17.50 -18.16 -6.30
C LEU A 45 16.33 -17.47 -7.01
N TYR A 46 15.72 -16.46 -6.36
CA TYR A 46 14.43 -15.92 -6.80
C TYR A 46 14.38 -14.38 -6.82
N GLY A 47 15.45 -13.70 -6.40
CA GLY A 47 15.42 -12.25 -6.20
C GLY A 47 14.73 -11.84 -4.90
N VAL A 48 14.66 -10.54 -4.68
CA VAL A 48 13.96 -9.90 -3.54
C VAL A 48 13.35 -8.59 -4.01
N ASP A 49 12.76 -8.63 -5.20
CA ASP A 49 12.14 -7.48 -5.83
C ASP A 49 11.04 -6.94 -4.90
N SER A 50 11.02 -5.63 -4.76
CA SER A 50 9.94 -4.91 -4.10
C SER A 50 8.64 -5.05 -4.90
N MET A 51 7.50 -4.80 -4.24
CA MET A 51 6.20 -4.91 -4.91
C MET A 51 6.04 -3.96 -6.11
N PRO A 52 6.56 -2.71 -6.10
CA PRO A 52 6.58 -1.89 -7.30
C PRO A 52 7.44 -2.48 -8.43
N GLU A 53 8.61 -3.05 -8.12
CA GLU A 53 9.48 -3.69 -9.12
C GLU A 53 8.78 -4.90 -9.77
N THR A 54 8.07 -5.72 -9.00
CA THR A 54 7.30 -6.82 -9.61
C THR A 54 6.13 -6.33 -10.46
N GLY A 55 5.51 -5.19 -10.10
CA GLY A 55 4.51 -4.53 -10.94
C GLY A 55 5.09 -4.08 -12.29
N ASP A 56 6.30 -3.53 -12.30
CA ASP A 56 7.03 -3.15 -13.51
C ASP A 56 7.48 -4.36 -14.34
N ASN A 57 7.90 -5.46 -13.69
CA ASN A 57 8.23 -6.72 -14.37
C ASN A 57 7.01 -7.26 -15.11
N VAL A 58 5.84 -7.30 -14.44
CA VAL A 58 4.58 -7.72 -15.07
C VAL A 58 4.19 -6.77 -16.20
N ALA A 59 4.32 -5.45 -16.01
CA ALA A 59 4.02 -4.50 -17.07
C ALA A 59 4.90 -4.72 -18.30
N THR A 60 6.18 -5.05 -18.11
CA THR A 60 7.13 -5.35 -19.18
C THR A 60 6.77 -6.66 -19.88
N ASP A 61 6.65 -7.75 -19.14
CA ASP A 61 6.45 -9.10 -19.67
C ASP A 61 5.12 -9.22 -20.44
N PHE A 62 4.09 -8.55 -19.94
CA PHE A 62 2.73 -8.59 -20.51
C PHE A 62 2.39 -7.36 -21.35
N LYS A 63 3.35 -6.46 -21.57
CA LYS A 63 3.22 -5.25 -22.41
C LYS A 63 2.05 -4.35 -21.97
N ILE A 64 1.89 -4.16 -20.67
CA ILE A 64 0.85 -3.31 -20.10
C ILE A 64 1.33 -1.86 -20.12
N SER A 65 0.72 -1.04 -20.99
CA SER A 65 1.17 0.33 -21.20
C SER A 65 0.92 1.22 -19.97
N ARG A 66 1.78 2.22 -19.76
CA ARG A 66 1.57 3.27 -18.75
C ARG A 66 0.21 3.96 -18.89
N ALA A 67 -0.23 4.21 -20.14
CA ALA A 67 -1.52 4.85 -20.41
C ALA A 67 -2.69 3.99 -19.91
N ASP A 68 -2.63 2.67 -20.09
CA ASP A 68 -3.68 1.75 -19.61
C ASP A 68 -3.69 1.63 -18.09
N GLN A 69 -2.51 1.63 -17.46
CA GLN A 69 -2.38 1.64 -16.00
C GLN A 69 -3.02 2.89 -15.38
N ASP A 70 -2.69 4.07 -15.90
CA ASP A 70 -3.25 5.34 -15.42
C ASP A 70 -4.76 5.42 -15.70
N ALA A 71 -5.22 4.95 -16.86
CA ALA A 71 -6.64 4.91 -17.18
C ALA A 71 -7.41 3.94 -16.26
N PHE A 72 -6.80 2.82 -15.88
CA PHE A 72 -7.37 1.90 -14.90
C PHE A 72 -7.46 2.54 -13.51
N ALA A 73 -6.38 3.19 -13.05
CA ALA A 73 -6.36 3.89 -11.77
C ALA A 73 -7.42 5.01 -11.71
N LEU A 74 -7.57 5.79 -12.78
CA LEU A 74 -8.60 6.81 -12.89
C LEU A 74 -10.01 6.22 -12.77
N ARG A 75 -10.30 5.12 -13.48
CA ARG A 75 -11.61 4.45 -13.39
C ARG A 75 -11.87 3.92 -11.99
N SER A 76 -10.85 3.42 -11.30
CA SER A 76 -10.96 2.99 -9.90
C SER A 76 -11.41 4.14 -9.01
N GLN A 77 -10.71 5.29 -9.07
CA GLN A 77 -11.04 6.48 -8.28
C GLN A 77 -12.44 7.03 -8.58
N GLN A 78 -12.82 7.10 -9.86
CA GLN A 78 -14.14 7.56 -10.28
C GLN A 78 -15.26 6.66 -9.74
N ARG A 79 -15.10 5.33 -9.83
CA ARG A 79 -16.10 4.38 -9.33
C ARG A 79 -16.24 4.46 -7.81
N THR A 80 -15.12 4.53 -7.09
CA THR A 80 -15.14 4.67 -5.64
C THR A 80 -15.80 5.97 -5.20
N ALA A 81 -15.51 7.10 -5.86
CA ALA A 81 -16.14 8.37 -5.56
C ALA A 81 -17.67 8.34 -5.78
N VAL A 82 -18.12 7.70 -6.87
CA VAL A 82 -19.56 7.51 -7.14
C VAL A 82 -20.20 6.61 -6.07
N ALA A 83 -19.56 5.49 -5.70
CA ALA A 83 -20.07 4.57 -4.69
C ALA A 83 -20.15 5.21 -3.29
N GLN A 84 -19.12 5.97 -2.90
CA GLN A 84 -19.13 6.75 -1.66
C GLN A 84 -20.25 7.80 -1.65
N ALA A 85 -20.44 8.53 -2.75
CA ALA A 85 -21.50 9.52 -2.86
C ALA A 85 -22.91 8.90 -2.86
N ALA A 86 -23.03 7.66 -3.33
CA ALA A 86 -24.27 6.89 -3.33
C ALA A 86 -24.56 6.21 -1.98
N GLY A 87 -23.69 6.33 -0.98
CA GLY A 87 -23.85 5.68 0.32
C GLY A 87 -23.60 4.17 0.31
N PHE A 88 -23.06 3.61 -0.77
CA PHE A 88 -22.89 2.16 -0.93
C PHE A 88 -22.07 1.54 0.22
N PHE A 89 -20.97 2.20 0.60
CA PHE A 89 -20.09 1.69 1.67
C PHE A 89 -20.67 1.88 3.08
N GLU A 90 -21.73 2.67 3.25
CA GLU A 90 -22.39 2.81 4.57
C GLU A 90 -23.02 1.49 5.03
N GLU A 91 -23.33 0.58 4.10
CA GLU A 91 -23.83 -0.77 4.40
C GLU A 91 -22.72 -1.72 4.88
N GLU A 92 -21.46 -1.45 4.52
CA GLU A 92 -20.32 -2.31 4.81
C GLU A 92 -19.48 -1.78 6.00
N ILE A 93 -19.50 -0.47 6.24
CA ILE A 93 -18.65 0.19 7.23
C ILE A 93 -19.32 0.26 8.60
N VAL A 94 -18.62 -0.27 9.61
CA VAL A 94 -18.90 0.02 11.02
C VAL A 94 -17.99 1.17 11.48
N PRO A 95 -18.53 2.32 11.94
CA PRO A 95 -17.72 3.47 12.33
C PRO A 95 -16.74 3.18 13.47
N VAL A 96 -15.52 3.72 13.35
CA VAL A 96 -14.48 3.65 14.38
C VAL A 96 -14.43 4.96 15.15
N ARG A 97 -14.54 4.87 16.48
CA ARG A 97 -14.45 6.01 17.39
C ARG A 97 -13.03 6.16 17.93
N VAL A 98 -12.40 7.29 17.67
CA VAL A 98 -11.02 7.59 18.07
C VAL A 98 -11.02 8.65 19.16
N ALA A 99 -10.70 8.24 20.39
CA ALA A 99 -10.59 9.15 21.51
C ALA A 99 -9.31 10.00 21.45
N HIS A 100 -9.44 11.28 21.81
CA HIS A 100 -8.32 12.20 21.96
C HIS A 100 -8.56 13.16 23.15
N LYS A 101 -7.53 13.90 23.57
CA LYS A 101 -7.59 14.72 24.81
C LYS A 101 -8.79 15.69 24.91
N LYS A 102 -9.34 16.13 23.78
CA LYS A 102 -10.43 17.12 23.70
C LYS A 102 -11.80 16.53 23.30
N GLY A 103 -11.96 15.20 23.27
CA GLY A 103 -13.20 14.55 22.81
C GLY A 103 -12.96 13.27 22.01
N GLU A 104 -13.80 13.03 21.01
CA GLU A 104 -13.76 11.85 20.13
C GLU A 104 -14.00 12.26 18.68
N THR A 105 -13.24 11.65 17.76
CA THR A 105 -13.49 11.71 16.31
C THR A 105 -14.12 10.40 15.86
N VAL A 106 -15.18 10.47 15.07
CA VAL A 106 -15.75 9.30 14.40
C VAL A 106 -15.18 9.20 13.00
N VAL A 107 -14.65 8.03 12.64
CA VAL A 107 -14.17 7.68 11.31
C VAL A 107 -15.16 6.69 10.72
N ASP A 108 -15.91 7.13 9.71
CA ASP A 108 -17.00 6.39 9.08
C ASP A 108 -16.90 6.34 7.54
N LYS A 109 -15.78 6.79 6.97
CA LYS A 109 -15.53 6.82 5.53
C LYS A 109 -14.09 6.40 5.22
N ASP A 110 -13.90 5.71 4.09
CA ASP A 110 -12.56 5.44 3.59
C ASP A 110 -11.84 6.73 3.22
N GLU A 111 -10.61 6.87 3.72
CA GLU A 111 -9.80 8.09 3.55
C GLU A 111 -8.86 8.08 2.33
N HIS A 112 -8.58 6.90 1.77
CA HIS A 112 -7.61 6.75 0.68
C HIS A 112 -8.09 7.21 -0.71
N PRO A 113 -9.39 7.12 -1.06
CA PRO A 113 -9.88 7.59 -2.35
C PRO A 113 -9.59 9.07 -2.61
N ARG A 114 -9.20 9.38 -3.84
CA ARG A 114 -8.82 10.72 -4.33
C ARG A 114 -9.78 11.10 -5.45
N GLY A 115 -10.97 11.59 -5.06
CA GLY A 115 -12.07 11.85 -6.00
C GLY A 115 -11.78 12.91 -7.07
N ASP A 116 -10.74 13.72 -6.89
CA ASP A 116 -10.25 14.75 -7.82
C ASP A 116 -9.17 14.25 -8.79
N THR A 117 -8.86 12.95 -8.77
CA THR A 117 -7.87 12.34 -9.68
C THR A 117 -8.25 12.61 -11.14
N SER A 118 -7.25 13.01 -11.95
CA SER A 118 -7.41 13.21 -13.38
C SER A 118 -6.30 12.50 -14.16
N LEU A 119 -6.53 12.23 -15.44
CA LEU A 119 -5.50 11.62 -16.28
C LEU A 119 -4.27 12.53 -16.42
N GLU A 120 -4.47 13.85 -16.39
CA GLU A 120 -3.39 14.84 -16.42
C GLU A 120 -2.53 14.78 -15.15
N THR A 121 -3.14 14.64 -13.97
CA THR A 121 -2.36 14.53 -12.73
C THR A 121 -1.62 13.21 -12.65
N LEU A 122 -2.25 12.11 -13.09
CA LEU A 122 -1.61 10.79 -13.15
C LEU A 122 -0.42 10.77 -14.12
N SER A 123 -0.56 11.32 -15.32
CA SER A 123 0.51 11.26 -16.34
C SER A 123 1.77 12.03 -15.97
N LYS A 124 1.65 13.04 -15.08
CA LYS A 124 2.79 13.80 -14.53
C LYS A 124 3.58 13.04 -13.46
N LEU A 125 3.05 11.95 -12.92
CA LEU A 125 3.74 11.17 -11.89
C LEU A 125 4.92 10.42 -12.48
N LYS A 126 6.05 10.51 -11.77
CA LYS A 126 7.28 9.79 -12.10
C LYS A 126 7.13 8.33 -11.67
N PRO A 127 7.62 7.38 -12.47
CA PRO A 127 7.67 5.99 -12.03
C PRO A 127 8.60 5.81 -10.84
N VAL A 128 8.26 4.86 -9.96
CA VAL A 128 8.97 4.62 -8.69
C VAL A 128 10.38 4.10 -8.94
N ASN A 129 10.54 3.23 -9.94
CA ASN A 129 11.77 2.49 -10.22
C ASN A 129 12.62 3.09 -11.34
N GLY A 130 12.32 4.32 -11.81
CA GLY A 130 13.09 5.02 -12.83
C GLY A 130 12.31 5.41 -14.09
N PRO A 131 12.90 6.22 -14.99
CA PRO A 131 12.19 6.85 -16.10
C PRO A 131 11.66 5.87 -17.16
N ASP A 132 12.27 4.70 -17.31
CA ASP A 132 11.87 3.69 -18.29
C ASP A 132 10.80 2.71 -17.76
N GLN A 133 10.36 2.92 -16.52
CA GLN A 133 9.38 2.09 -15.84
C GLN A 133 7.98 2.73 -15.85
N THR A 134 6.97 2.02 -15.37
CA THR A 134 5.57 2.41 -15.58
C THR A 134 4.76 2.55 -14.30
N VAL A 135 5.13 1.83 -13.24
CA VAL A 135 4.45 1.89 -11.94
C VAL A 135 4.75 3.23 -11.25
N THR A 136 3.70 3.95 -10.87
CA THR A 136 3.74 5.21 -10.14
C THR A 136 2.92 5.13 -8.85
N ALA A 137 3.10 6.09 -7.94
CA ALA A 137 2.25 6.20 -6.75
C ALA A 137 0.75 6.45 -7.07
N GLY A 138 0.42 6.90 -8.30
CA GLY A 138 -0.96 7.17 -8.70
C GLY A 138 -1.68 5.96 -9.28
N ASN A 139 -0.93 4.98 -9.81
CA ASN A 139 -1.46 3.76 -10.41
C ASN A 139 -1.18 2.48 -9.59
N ALA A 140 -0.64 2.64 -8.39
CA ALA A 140 -0.50 1.61 -7.36
C ALA A 140 -1.35 1.94 -6.12
N SER A 141 -1.60 0.96 -5.26
CA SER A 141 -2.24 1.16 -3.95
C SER A 141 -1.28 1.79 -2.93
N GLY A 142 -1.84 2.36 -1.86
CA GLY A 142 -1.07 2.83 -0.72
C GLY A 142 -0.78 1.75 0.32
N VAL A 143 -0.22 2.20 1.45
CA VAL A 143 -0.20 1.49 2.72
C VAL A 143 -1.32 2.05 3.59
N ASN A 144 -2.11 1.19 4.23
CA ASN A 144 -3.37 1.57 4.86
C ASN A 144 -3.62 0.75 6.14
N ASP A 145 -4.54 1.22 6.96
CA ASP A 145 -5.03 0.53 8.17
C ASP A 145 -6.48 0.09 7.97
N GLY A 146 -6.85 -1.08 8.48
CA GLY A 146 -8.23 -1.56 8.39
C GLY A 146 -8.45 -2.96 8.97
N ALA A 147 -9.71 -3.32 9.20
CA ALA A 147 -10.14 -4.65 9.62
C ALA A 147 -11.49 -5.02 9.01
N ALA A 148 -11.71 -6.31 8.73
CA ALA A 148 -12.98 -6.84 8.23
C ALA A 148 -13.25 -8.26 8.77
N ALA A 149 -14.52 -8.64 8.93
CA ALA A 149 -14.91 -9.97 9.40
C ALA A 149 -16.26 -10.42 8.80
N LEU A 150 -16.43 -11.74 8.66
CA LEU A 150 -17.60 -12.43 8.16
C LEU A 150 -17.93 -13.63 9.08
N ILE A 151 -19.21 -14.02 9.15
CA ILE A 151 -19.70 -15.12 10.03
C ILE A 151 -19.37 -16.49 9.42
#